data_AF-A0A522UXJ0-F1
#
_entry.id   AF-A0A522UXJ0-F1
#
_cell.length_a   1.000
_cell.length_b   1.000
_cell.length_c   1.000
_cell.angle_alpha   90.00
_cell.angle_beta   90.00
_cell.angle_gamma   90.00
#
_symmetry.space_group_name_H-M   'P 1'
#
loop_
_entity.id
_entity.type
_entity.pdbx_description
1 polymer ?
#
loop_
_entity_poly.entity_id
_entity_poly.type
_entity_poly.pdbx_seq_one_letter_code
_entity_poly.pdbx_strand_id
1 'polypeptide(L)'
;MPTKDNRQIMQDFGIRRGRQLLAVGVALFLVFFLAMLYKRPTVLGEFSKDAVFGAQVIVIAAFIGFSRVNWRCPSCNKYLGNDLSRPACRKCGTRLQ
;
A
#
# COMPACT_ATOMS: atom_id res chain seq x y z
N MET A 1 22.84 0.96 -20.07
CA MET A 1 21.62 1.28 -19.29
C MET A 1 21.77 2.70 -18.78
N PRO A 2 20.82 3.61 -18.98
CA PRO A 2 20.94 4.97 -18.44
C PRO A 2 20.93 4.86 -16.91
N THR A 3 22.04 5.24 -16.28
CA THR A 3 22.16 5.32 -14.82
C THR A 3 21.27 6.48 -14.36
N LYS A 4 20.04 6.19 -13.93
CA LYS A 4 19.22 7.18 -13.21
C LYS A 4 20.08 7.79 -12.11
N ASP A 5 20.05 9.11 -11.98
CA ASP A 5 20.75 9.81 -10.91
C ASP A 5 20.25 9.27 -9.55
N ASN A 6 21.16 8.99 -8.63
CA ASN A 6 20.83 8.55 -7.28
C ASN A 6 19.82 9.50 -6.60
N ARG A 7 19.89 10.81 -6.88
CA ARG A 7 18.92 11.77 -6.37
C ARG A 7 17.50 11.49 -6.89
N GLN A 8 17.36 11.15 -8.16
CA GLN A 8 16.07 10.78 -8.75
C GLN A 8 15.54 9.47 -8.18
N ILE A 9 16.41 8.49 -7.94
CA ILE A 9 16.04 7.20 -7.35
C ILE A 9 15.50 7.40 -5.91
N MET A 10 16.18 8.21 -5.11
CA MET A 10 15.75 8.53 -3.74
C MET A 10 14.42 9.30 -3.73
N GLN A 11 14.24 10.26 -4.64
CA GLN A 11 12.97 10.98 -4.81
C GLN A 11 11.83 10.05 -5.23
N ASP A 12 12.03 9.22 -6.25
CA ASP A 12 11.06 8.22 -6.71
C ASP A 12 10.67 7.25 -5.56
N PHE A 13 11.65 6.83 -4.77
CA PHE A 13 11.39 5.98 -3.61
C PHE A 13 10.58 6.69 -2.53
N GLY A 14 10.92 7.94 -2.20
CA GLY A 14 10.18 8.76 -1.25
C GLY A 14 8.70 8.91 -1.63
N ILE A 15 8.42 9.17 -2.91
CA ILE A 15 7.05 9.27 -3.44
C ILE A 15 6.30 7.93 -3.29
N ARG A 16 6.94 6.81 -3.67
CA ARG A 16 6.34 5.47 -3.54
C ARG A 16 6.08 5.10 -2.08
N ARG A 17 7.00 5.46 -1.18
CA ARG A 17 6.87 5.27 0.28
C ARG A 17 5.73 6.08 0.87
N GLY A 18 5.60 7.35 0.50
CA GLY A 18 4.48 8.20 0.91
C GLY A 18 3.13 7.62 0.49
N ARG A 19 3.01 7.21 -0.79
CA ARG A 19 1.79 6.56 -1.29
C ARG A 19 1.49 5.23 -0.60
N GLN A 20 2.51 4.43 -0.28
CA GLN A 20 2.35 3.17 0.43
C GLN A 20 1.87 3.39 1.87
N LEU A 21 2.44 4.38 2.58
CA LEU A 21 2.02 4.75 3.93
C LEU A 21 0.58 5.25 3.95
N LEU A 22 0.22 6.13 3.00
CA LEU A 22 -1.15 6.60 2.84
C LEU A 22 -2.11 5.43 2.55
N ALA A 23 -1.74 4.53 1.65
CA ALA A 23 -2.54 3.36 1.31
C ALA A 23 -2.75 2.43 2.51
N VAL A 24 -1.71 2.20 3.33
CA VAL A 24 -1.83 1.43 4.58
C VAL A 24 -2.82 2.12 5.52
N GLY A 25 -2.68 3.43 5.75
CA GLY A 25 -3.58 4.19 6.61
C GLY A 25 -5.03 4.15 6.14
N VAL A 26 -5.27 4.37 4.85
CA VAL A 26 -6.62 4.31 4.24
C VAL A 26 -7.20 2.90 4.31
N ALA A 27 -6.41 1.86 4.00
CA ALA A 27 -6.88 0.48 4.05
C ALA A 27 -7.29 0.08 5.47
N LEU A 28 -6.46 0.41 6.46
CA LEU A 28 -6.78 0.15 7.87
C LEU A 28 -8.05 0.89 8.28
N PHE A 29 -8.14 2.19 7.98
CA PHE A 29 -9.32 3.00 8.29
C PHE A 29 -10.59 2.39 7.69
N LEU A 30 -10.58 2.04 6.40
CA LEU A 30 -11.74 1.44 5.72
C LEU A 30 -12.12 0.08 6.30
N VAL A 31 -11.14 -0.79 6.59
CA VAL A 31 -11.41 -2.11 7.17
C VAL A 31 -12.03 -1.97 8.56
N PHE A 32 -11.50 -1.08 9.41
CA PHE A 32 -12.06 -0.80 10.74
C PHE A 32 -13.44 -0.18 10.66
N PHE A 33 -13.64 0.79 9.75
CA PHE A 33 -14.93 1.43 9.52
C PHE A 33 -15.99 0.42 9.07
N LEU A 34 -15.68 -0.43 8.11
CA LEU A 34 -16.57 -1.51 7.67
C LEU A 34 -16.85 -2.52 8.80
N ALA A 35 -15.84 -2.85 9.62
CA ALA A 35 -16.04 -3.73 10.77
C ALA A 35 -16.99 -3.12 11.82
N MET A 36 -16.94 -1.80 12.01
CA MET A 36 -17.89 -1.07 12.85
C MET A 36 -19.31 -1.15 12.28
N LEU A 37 -19.48 -0.95 10.97
CA LEU A 37 -20.78 -1.07 10.30
C LEU A 37 -21.35 -2.49 10.36
N TYR A 38 -20.49 -3.51 10.27
CA TYR A 38 -20.91 -4.91 10.44
C TYR A 38 -21.56 -5.15 11.81
N LYS A 39 -21.05 -4.49 12.88
CA LYS A 39 -21.61 -4.59 14.24
C LYS A 39 -22.81 -3.67 14.47
N ARG A 40 -22.90 -2.55 13.75
CA ARG A 40 -23.90 -1.49 13.91
C ARG A 40 -24.50 -1.13 12.53
N PRO A 41 -25.29 -2.03 11.91
CA PRO A 41 -25.75 -1.82 10.55
C PRO A 41 -26.62 -0.55 10.43
N THR A 42 -27.42 -0.21 11.44
CA THR A 42 -28.36 0.91 11.41
C THR A 42 -27.76 2.32 11.36
N VAL A 43 -26.43 2.49 11.40
CA VAL A 43 -25.77 3.82 11.46
C VAL A 43 -25.79 4.55 10.10
N LEU A 44 -25.77 3.83 8.98
CA LEU A 44 -25.74 4.40 7.63
C LEU A 44 -26.85 3.86 6.70
N GLY A 45 -27.79 3.08 7.25
CA GLY A 45 -28.84 2.35 6.53
C GLY A 45 -28.73 0.83 6.69
N GLU A 46 -29.76 0.06 6.35
CA GLU A 46 -29.75 -1.40 6.52
C GLU A 46 -28.81 -2.09 5.50
N PHE A 47 -27.52 -2.11 5.78
CA PHE A 47 -26.56 -2.89 5.02
C PHE A 47 -26.58 -4.36 5.47
N SER A 48 -26.70 -5.28 4.52
CA SER A 48 -26.52 -6.71 4.79
C SER A 48 -25.08 -6.99 5.25
N LYS A 49 -24.94 -7.85 6.25
CA LYS A 49 -23.64 -8.32 6.76
C LYS A 49 -22.75 -8.90 5.66
N ASP A 50 -23.36 -9.59 4.70
CA ASP A 50 -22.63 -10.19 3.58
C ASP A 50 -22.06 -9.13 2.64
N ALA A 51 -22.81 -8.04 2.41
CA ALA A 51 -22.36 -6.92 1.60
C ALA A 51 -21.17 -6.20 2.26
N VAL A 52 -21.24 -5.98 3.58
CA VAL A 52 -20.13 -5.37 4.35
C VAL A 52 -18.89 -6.25 4.33
N PHE A 53 -19.06 -7.56 4.51
CA PHE A 53 -17.96 -8.52 4.42
C PHE A 53 -17.34 -8.54 3.02
N GLY A 54 -18.15 -8.58 1.96
CA GLY A 54 -17.69 -8.48 0.58
C GLY A 54 -16.89 -7.20 0.32
N ALA A 55 -17.35 -6.06 0.85
CA ALA A 55 -16.62 -4.79 0.75
C ALA A 55 -15.25 -4.84 1.45
N GLN A 56 -15.14 -5.49 2.62
CA GLN A 56 -13.85 -5.66 3.31
C GLN A 56 -12.86 -6.48 2.46
N VAL A 57 -13.33 -7.59 1.87
CA VAL A 57 -12.50 -8.43 0.98
C VAL A 57 -12.01 -7.61 -0.22
N ILE A 58 -12.87 -6.80 -0.83
CA ILE A 58 -12.52 -5.92 -1.95
C ILE A 58 -11.45 -4.90 -1.54
N VAL A 59 -11.60 -4.24 -0.39
CA VAL A 59 -10.61 -3.27 0.12
C VAL A 59 -9.25 -3.93 0.33
N ILE A 60 -9.22 -5.11 0.95
CA ILE A 60 -7.97 -5.86 1.18
C ILE A 60 -7.32 -6.26 -0.15
N ALA A 61 -8.10 -6.81 -1.08
CA ALA A 61 -7.61 -7.20 -2.40
C ALA A 61 -7.06 -5.99 -3.19
N ALA A 62 -7.76 -4.86 -3.16
CA ALA A 62 -7.32 -3.62 -3.79
C ALA A 62 -6.00 -3.12 -3.18
N PHE A 63 -5.87 -3.14 -1.85
CA PHE A 63 -4.63 -2.76 -1.16
C PHE A 63 -3.45 -3.67 -1.54
N ILE A 64 -3.67 -4.98 -1.60
CA ILE A 64 -2.63 -5.95 -2.01
C ILE A 64 -2.21 -5.70 -3.45
N GLY A 65 -3.17 -5.53 -4.37
CA GLY A 65 -2.93 -5.24 -5.78
C GLY A 65 -2.13 -3.94 -5.96
N PHE A 66 -2.59 -2.86 -5.32
CA PHE A 66 -1.87 -1.59 -5.29
C PHE A 66 -0.45 -1.75 -4.78
N SER A 67 -0.26 -2.42 -3.64
CA SER A 67 1.05 -2.63 -3.02
C SER A 67 1.99 -3.41 -3.94
N ARG A 68 1.50 -4.41 -4.67
CA ARG A 68 2.31 -5.20 -5.61
C ARG A 68 2.87 -4.38 -6.78
N VAL A 69 2.12 -3.36 -7.21
CA VAL A 69 2.50 -2.47 -8.32
C VAL A 69 3.34 -1.30 -7.83
N ASN A 70 2.92 -0.63 -6.75
CA ASN A 70 3.59 0.56 -6.20
C ASN A 70 4.90 0.21 -5.47
N TRP A 71 4.93 -0.90 -4.71
CA TRP A 71 6.03 -1.23 -3.79
C TRP A 71 7.19 -1.98 -4.46
N ARG A 72 7.80 -1.32 -5.45
CA ARG A 72 8.93 -1.84 -6.23
C ARG A 72 10.09 -0.85 -6.26
N CYS A 73 11.31 -1.38 -6.32
CA CYS A 73 12.52 -0.58 -6.41
C CYS A 73 12.50 0.29 -7.69
N PRO A 74 12.74 1.60 -7.61
CA PRO A 74 12.72 2.49 -8.78
C PRO A 74 13.88 2.26 -9.75
N SER A 75 14.92 1.53 -9.34
CA SER A 75 16.07 1.17 -10.19
C SER A 75 15.88 -0.19 -10.89
N CYS A 76 15.68 -1.28 -10.13
CA CYS A 76 15.59 -2.63 -10.70
C CYS A 76 14.16 -3.18 -10.86
N ASN A 77 13.15 -2.43 -10.43
CA ASN A 77 11.73 -2.81 -10.47
C ASN A 77 11.37 -4.11 -9.72
N LYS A 78 12.27 -4.63 -8.88
CA LYS A 78 11.99 -5.78 -8.01
C LYS A 78 11.22 -5.36 -6.76
N TYR A 79 10.41 -6.26 -6.23
CA TYR A 79 9.65 -6.05 -4.99
C TYR A 79 10.57 -5.79 -3.79
N LEU A 80 10.23 -4.79 -2.98
CA LEU A 80 11.09 -4.29 -1.90
C LEU A 80 10.96 -5.08 -0.58
N GLY A 81 9.93 -5.92 -0.45
CA GLY A 81 9.62 -6.68 0.77
C GLY A 81 8.70 -5.90 1.71
N ASN A 82 8.71 -6.29 2.99
CA ASN A 82 7.81 -5.81 4.04
C ASN A 82 8.30 -4.57 4.81
N ASP A 83 9.45 -4.02 4.45
CA ASP A 83 10.11 -2.95 5.20
C ASP A 83 10.08 -1.64 4.42
N LEU A 84 9.39 -0.66 4.99
CA LEU A 84 9.12 0.65 4.39
C LEU A 84 10.30 1.63 4.54
N SER A 85 11.29 1.33 5.39
CA SER A 85 12.36 2.24 5.82
C SER A 85 13.76 1.77 5.42
N ARG A 86 13.89 1.03 4.32
CA ARG A 86 15.19 0.48 3.92
C ARG A 86 16.13 1.54 3.37
N PRO A 87 17.41 1.54 3.80
CA PRO A 87 18.43 2.42 3.22
C PRO A 87 18.88 1.99 1.83
N ALA A 88 18.81 0.69 1.49
CA ALA A 88 19.21 0.15 0.19
C ALA A 88 18.34 -1.02 -0.29
N CYS A 89 18.29 -1.22 -1.60
CA CYS A 89 17.58 -2.34 -2.20
C CYS A 89 18.36 -3.65 -2.04
N ARG A 90 17.77 -4.68 -1.42
CA ARG A 90 18.39 -6.01 -1.28
C ARG A 90 18.60 -6.77 -2.60
N LYS A 91 18.02 -6.31 -3.71
CA LYS A 91 18.09 -6.98 -5.02
C LYS A 91 19.16 -6.40 -5.94
N CYS A 92 19.39 -5.09 -5.89
CA CYS A 92 20.35 -4.41 -6.77
C CYS A 92 21.36 -3.51 -6.03
N GLY A 93 21.30 -3.42 -4.70
CA GLY A 93 22.22 -2.63 -3.88
C GLY A 93 22.02 -1.11 -3.93
N THR A 94 21.17 -0.60 -4.83
CA THR A 94 20.92 0.85 -4.97
C THR A 94 20.45 1.48 -3.66
N ARG A 95 21.04 2.63 -3.32
CA ARG A 95 20.66 3.45 -2.18
C ARG A 95 19.27 4.07 -2.39
N LEU A 96 18.44 3.98 -1.37
CA LEU A 96 17.05 4.43 -1.37
C LEU A 96 16.86 5.61 -0.40
N GLN A 97 17.64 5.69 0.68
CA GLN A 97 17.62 6.73 1.71
C GLN A 97 19.06 7.01 2.20
#